data_AF-A0A1Y4VW68-F1
#
_entry.id   AF-A0A1Y4VW68-F1
#
_cell.length_a   1.000
_cell.length_b   1.000
_cell.length_c   1.000
_cell.angle_alpha   90.00
_cell.angle_beta   90.00
_cell.angle_gamma   90.00
#
_symmetry.space_group_name_H-M   'P 1'
#
loop_
_entity.id
_entity.type
_entity.pdbx_description
1 polymer ?
#
loop_
_entity_poly.entity_id
_entity_poly.type
_entity_poly.pdbx_seq_one_letter_code
_entity_poly.pdbx_strand_id
1 'polypeptide(L)'
;MLLQLLSKIEDSLAKLADENAVFGAAYTELHKVEFNKIGSYQYLKDILADCYKYLINQENKGKLTLNERVLLNNIDRLDDLMVEGKM
;
A
#
# COMPACT_ATOMS: atom_id res chain seq x y z
N MET A 1 -2.75 14.27 -6.63
CA MET A 1 -2.62 13.84 -5.23
C MET A 1 -2.67 12.33 -5.09
N LEU A 2 -3.76 11.66 -5.51
CA LEU A 2 -3.89 10.21 -5.45
C LEU A 2 -2.78 9.45 -6.22
N LEU A 3 -2.54 9.80 -7.49
CA LEU A 3 -1.49 9.17 -8.30
C LEU A 3 -0.09 9.27 -7.68
N GLN A 4 0.23 10.41 -7.05
CA GLN A 4 1.50 10.60 -6.36
C GLN A 4 1.61 9.73 -5.10
N LEU A 5 0.49 9.51 -4.40
CA LEU A 5 0.46 8.62 -3.25
C LEU A 5 0.60 7.15 -3.67
N LEU A 6 -0.08 6.74 -4.74
CA LEU A 6 0.03 5.40 -5.30
C LEU A 6 1.44 5.09 -5.78
N SER A 7 2.10 6.04 -6.47
CA SER A 7 3.51 5.91 -6.85
C SER A 7 4.43 5.76 -5.63
N LYS A 8 4.18 6.47 -4.52
CA LYS A 8 4.96 6.28 -3.28
C LYS A 8 4.73 4.92 -2.62
N ILE A 9 3.50 4.40 -2.68
CA ILE A 9 3.18 3.05 -2.18
C ILE A 9 3.91 2.02 -3.03
N GLU A 10 3.85 2.14 -4.36
CA GLU A 10 4.56 1.28 -5.30
C GLU A 10 6.08 1.27 -5.06
N ASP A 11 6.70 2.45 -4.93
CA ASP A 11 8.13 2.57 -4.61
C ASP A 11 8.50 1.93 -3.26
N SER A 12 7.62 2.04 -2.27
CA SER A 12 7.84 1.44 -0.94
C SER A 12 7.72 -0.08 -0.99
N LEU A 13 6.73 -0.59 -1.74
CA LEU A 13 6.57 -2.02 -1.97
C LEU A 13 7.76 -2.61 -2.75
N ALA A 14 8.26 -1.91 -3.76
CA ALA A 14 9.43 -2.33 -4.53
C ALA A 14 10.68 -2.51 -3.63
N LYS A 15 10.90 -1.57 -2.71
CA LYS A 15 12.03 -1.64 -1.76
C LYS A 15 11.91 -2.80 -0.77
N LEU A 16 10.68 -3.17 -0.42
CA LEU A 16 10.38 -4.19 0.58
C LEU A 16 10.09 -5.57 -0.04
N ALA A 17 9.99 -5.66 -1.37
CA ALA A 17 9.60 -6.87 -2.09
C ALA A 17 10.55 -8.05 -1.86
N ASP A 18 11.85 -7.77 -1.78
CA ASP A 18 12.88 -8.78 -1.54
C ASP A 18 12.93 -9.22 -0.07
N GLU A 19 12.41 -8.41 0.84
CA GLU A 19 12.40 -8.68 2.29
C GLU A 19 11.18 -9.51 2.70
N ASN A 20 10.06 -9.38 1.98
CA ASN A 20 8.82 -10.07 2.31
C ASN A 20 7.95 -10.34 1.08
N ALA A 21 7.57 -11.61 0.89
CA ALA A 21 6.74 -12.06 -0.22
C ALA A 21 5.37 -11.35 -0.30
N VAL A 22 4.80 -10.92 0.84
CA VAL A 22 3.54 -10.15 0.88
C VAL A 22 3.70 -8.83 0.15
N PHE A 23 4.81 -8.12 0.35
CA PHE A 23 5.08 -6.85 -0.34
C PHE A 23 5.40 -7.07 -1.82
N GLY A 24 6.13 -8.14 -2.16
CA GLY A 24 6.43 -8.49 -3.55
C GLY A 24 5.19 -8.85 -4.37
N ALA A 25 4.24 -9.56 -3.76
CA ALA A 25 2.96 -9.87 -4.39
C ALA A 25 2.14 -8.59 -4.65
N ALA A 26 2.02 -7.72 -3.65
CA ALA A 26 1.31 -6.46 -3.80
C ALA A 26 1.96 -5.52 -4.82
N TYR A 27 3.31 -5.46 -4.85
CA TYR A 27 4.04 -4.71 -5.87
C TYR A 27 3.70 -5.19 -7.28
N THR A 28 3.75 -6.52 -7.50
CA THR A 28 3.49 -7.12 -8.81
C THR A 28 2.06 -6.85 -9.29
N GLU A 29 1.08 -6.93 -8.39
CA GLU A 29 -0.32 -6.66 -8.72
C GLU A 29 -0.58 -5.17 -8.94
N LEU A 30 0.00 -4.29 -8.11
CA LEU A 30 -0.13 -2.85 -8.25
C LEU A 30 0.49 -2.35 -9.56
N HIS A 31 1.62 -2.92 -9.98
CA HIS A 31 2.30 -2.57 -11.24
C HIS A 31 1.46 -2.91 -12.49
N LYS A 32 0.54 -3.88 -12.39
CA LYS A 32 -0.38 -4.23 -13.48
C LYS A 32 -1.61 -3.30 -13.53
N VAL A 33 -1.81 -2.46 -12.52
CA VAL A 33 -2.94 -1.53 -12.48
C VAL A 33 -2.69 -0.38 -13.46
N GLU A 34 -3.42 -0.38 -14.57
CA GLU A 34 -3.58 0.85 -15.35
C GLU A 34 -4.39 1.85 -14.52
N PHE A 35 -3.73 2.83 -13.91
CA PHE A 35 -4.38 3.83 -13.04
C PHE A 35 -5.49 4.65 -13.75
N ASN A 36 -5.54 4.63 -15.08
CA ASN A 36 -6.61 5.23 -15.90
C ASN A 36 -7.88 4.36 -15.97
N LYS A 37 -7.82 3.13 -15.47
CA LYS A 37 -8.88 2.12 -15.40
C LYS A 37 -9.07 1.58 -13.98
N ILE A 38 -8.89 2.41 -12.94
CA ILE A 38 -9.24 2.02 -11.56
C ILE A 38 -10.77 1.87 -11.49
N GLY A 39 -11.27 0.73 -11.95
CA GLY A 39 -12.69 0.41 -12.04
C GLY A 39 -13.31 0.11 -10.69
N SER A 40 -12.51 -0.03 -9.63
CA SER A 40 -12.99 0.01 -8.25
C SER A 40 -11.83 0.20 -7.29
N TYR A 41 -11.93 1.23 -6.48
CA TYR A 41 -11.11 1.45 -5.28
C TYR A 41 -11.00 0.23 -4.36
N GLN A 42 -12.04 -0.61 -4.35
CA GLN A 42 -12.03 -1.89 -3.67
C GLN A 42 -10.86 -2.77 -4.12
N TYR A 43 -10.51 -2.76 -5.41
CA TYR A 43 -9.39 -3.54 -5.93
C TYR A 43 -8.03 -3.10 -5.34
N LEU A 44 -7.83 -1.79 -5.16
CA LEU A 44 -6.62 -1.28 -4.51
C LEU A 44 -6.57 -1.68 -3.02
N LYS A 45 -7.70 -1.64 -2.33
CA LYS A 45 -7.78 -2.12 -0.94
C LYS A 45 -7.49 -3.61 -0.86
N ASP A 46 -8.02 -4.40 -1.79
CA ASP A 46 -7.82 -5.85 -1.82
C ASP A 46 -6.34 -6.20 -2.04
N ILE A 47 -5.64 -5.49 -2.95
CA ILE A 47 -4.18 -5.65 -3.15
C ILE A 47 -3.41 -5.35 -1.86
N LEU A 48 -3.78 -4.29 -1.15
CA LEU A 48 -3.02 -3.79 0.00
C LEU A 48 -3.44 -4.42 1.34
N ALA A 49 -4.51 -5.20 1.38
CA ALA A 49 -5.08 -5.75 2.61
C ALA A 49 -4.09 -6.64 3.38
N ASP A 50 -3.39 -7.53 2.68
CA ASP A 50 -2.40 -8.42 3.31
C ASP A 50 -1.17 -7.66 3.78
N CYS A 51 -0.72 -6.65 3.00
CA CYS A 51 0.35 -5.74 3.43
C CYS A 51 -0.06 -5.00 4.71
N TYR A 52 -1.25 -4.43 4.74
CA TYR A 52 -1.77 -3.70 5.90
C TYR A 52 -1.83 -4.59 7.14
N LYS A 53 -2.41 -5.79 7.01
CA LYS A 53 -2.48 -6.76 8.11
C LYS A 53 -1.11 -7.15 8.63
N TYR A 54 -0.14 -7.36 7.74
CA TYR A 54 1.24 -7.65 8.11
C TYR A 54 1.87 -6.46 8.87
N LEU A 55 1.72 -5.24 8.36
CA LEU A 55 2.28 -4.02 8.96
C LEU A 55 1.71 -3.77 10.36
N ILE A 56 0.39 -3.85 10.54
CA ILE A 56 -0.24 -3.72 11.86
C ILE A 56 0.26 -4.79 12.84
N ASN A 57 0.47 -6.02 12.39
CA ASN A 57 1.03 -7.07 13.24
C ASN A 57 2.48 -6.78 13.65
N GLN A 58 3.30 -6.18 12.79
CA GLN A 58 4.66 -5.76 13.14
C GLN A 58 4.66 -4.54 14.07
N GLU A 59 3.77 -3.59 13.85
CA GLU A 59 3.58 -2.42 14.70
C GLU A 59 3.19 -2.83 16.13
N ASN A 60 2.21 -3.71 16.27
CA ASN A 60 1.77 -4.25 17.56
C ASN A 60 2.88 -4.99 18.32
N LYS A 61 3.88 -5.52 17.60
CA LYS A 61 5.06 -6.18 18.17
C LYS A 61 6.22 -5.23 18.45
N GLY A 62 6.09 -3.94 18.09
CA GLY A 62 7.17 -2.96 18.17
C GLY A 62 8.35 -3.26 17.23
N LYS A 63 8.11 -4.02 16.16
CA LYS A 63 9.15 -4.49 15.22
C LYS A 63 9.10 -3.81 13.85
N LEU A 64 8.19 -2.85 13.68
CA LEU A 64 8.01 -2.12 12.42
C LEU A 64 9.29 -1.35 12.06
N THR A 65 9.85 -1.65 10.90
CA THR A 65 11.00 -0.91 10.38
C THR A 65 10.60 0.49 9.92
N LEU A 66 11.59 1.34 9.65
CA LEU A 66 11.32 2.69 9.13
C LEU A 66 10.61 2.63 7.76
N ASN A 67 11.04 1.74 6.88
CA ASN A 67 10.47 1.58 5.55
C ASN A 67 9.03 1.04 5.63
N GLU A 68 8.79 0.06 6.49
CA GLU A 68 7.46 -0.49 6.77
C GLU A 68 6.53 0.60 7.36
N ARG A 69 7.03 1.46 8.25
CA ARG A 69 6.26 2.58 8.80
C ARG A 69 5.88 3.60 7.73
N VAL A 70 6.79 3.91 6.81
CA VAL A 70 6.49 4.80 5.68
C VAL A 70 5.42 4.20 4.79
N LEU A 71 5.49 2.90 4.51
CA LEU A 71 4.46 2.19 3.74
C LEU A 71 3.10 2.24 4.46
N LEU A 72 3.05 1.90 5.75
CA LEU A 72 1.83 1.94 6.55
C LEU A 72 1.16 3.32 6.52
N ASN A 73 1.92 4.38 6.79
CA ASN A 73 1.42 5.75 6.75
C ASN A 73 0.85 6.16 5.37
N ASN A 74 1.47 5.67 4.28
CA ASN A 74 0.97 5.94 2.94
C ASN A 74 -0.33 5.19 2.64
N ILE A 75 -0.49 3.96 3.16
CA ILE A 75 -1.72 3.17 3.04
C ILE A 75 -2.84 3.80 3.87
N ASP A 76 -2.59 4.24 5.10
CA ASP A 76 -3.57 4.95 5.92
C ASP A 76 -4.04 6.24 5.24
N ARG A 77 -3.09 7.01 4.70
CA ARG A 77 -3.42 8.23 3.95
C ARG A 77 -4.20 7.95 2.67
N LEU A 78 -3.99 6.79 2.04
CA LEU A 78 -4.78 6.36 0.89
C LEU A 78 -6.21 6.14 1.37
N ASP A 79 -6.42 5.40 2.44
CA ASP A 79 -7.75 5.16 3.01
C ASP A 79 -8.46 6.46 3.43
N ASP A 80 -7.76 7.40 4.06
CA ASP A 80 -8.30 8.72 4.44
C ASP A 80 -8.80 9.51 3.21
N LEU A 81 -7.99 9.63 2.16
CA LEU A 81 -8.37 10.35 0.95
C LEU A 81 -9.62 9.76 0.28
N MET A 82 -9.85 8.47 0.51
CA MET A 82 -10.88 7.68 -0.15
C MET A 82 -12.17 7.68 0.67
N VAL A 83 -12.07 7.74 2.01
CA VAL A 83 -13.21 7.92 2.93
C VAL A 83 -13.72 9.36 2.91
N GLU A 84 -12.83 10.36 2.81
CA GLU A 84 -13.21 11.77 2.80
C GLU A 84 -13.92 12.21 1.50
N GLY A 85 -14.07 11.33 0.51
CA GLY A 85 -14.72 11.66 -0.77
C GLY A 85 -14.03 12.81 -1.52
N LYS A 86 -12.75 13.07 -1.24
CA LYS A 86 -11.95 14.14 -1.88
C LYS A 86 -11.47 13.74 -3.29
N MET A 87 -12.37 13.12 -4.07
CA MET A 87 -12.19 12.77 -5.47
C MET A 87 -13.30 13.39 -6.31
#